data_AF-A0A8X6THV0-F1
#
_entry.id   AF-A0A8X6THV0-F1
#
_cell.length_a   1.000
_cell.length_b   1.000
_cell.length_c   1.000
_cell.angle_alpha   90.00
_cell.angle_beta   90.00
_cell.angle_gamma   90.00
#
_symmetry.space_group_name_H-M   'P 1'
#
loop_
_entity.id
_entity.type
_entity.pdbx_description
1 polymer ?
#
loop_
_entity_poly.entity_id
_entity_poly.type
_entity_poly.pdbx_seq_one_letter_code
_entity_poly.pdbx_strand_id
1 'polypeptide(L)'
;MTGNNVRQEAAQLRNSVANTMSWKLQDTNQKLSDRISEVDQWFRNLDRTLREVQDAVDRLAKVKQEVERTLVANLPFHEASKEVLNLRDRRRGVDLVEDEPYHEVKKEVHLIHEINESLREAGRHDWDHLVDLKNQRDQLEADLKDKELALKIDRFQLSLNPSATNVISLKPWPLDACSGGECPVSIETWLQSCLDKRSAAEDAIIKATRATNDSWNLIRKSNNDIHHQREATQFALRKRRHETLQARDVLAAQRIDLKDEIERLEREMMNIEQQVDESRGNLKLAHTRMENRKSRARMELVRDFPAVGLEEELRHVVESREYMAQKLRDVKNILNRTQQHLHEVEEDLQRKEQSLAIETTCLELHERPSKSPYQTDIAWLAPMNTTITSQYTNQSINRGTNQRIVDRHVTECLPLNCQNDPEYQLVD
;
A
#
# COMPACT_ATOMS: atom_id res chain seq x y z
N MET A 1 93.83 15.10 56.38
CA MET A 1 92.39 15.18 56.71
C MET A 1 92.22 14.90 58.20
N THR A 2 91.64 15.82 58.95
CA THR A 2 91.30 15.57 60.38
C THR A 2 89.98 14.81 60.47
N GLY A 3 89.74 14.05 61.55
CA GLY A 3 88.47 13.34 61.75
C GLY A 3 87.24 14.26 61.73
N ASN A 4 87.40 15.54 62.07
CA ASN A 4 86.36 16.55 61.95
C ASN A 4 86.02 16.89 60.49
N ASN A 5 87.01 16.95 59.60
CA ASN A 5 86.77 17.20 58.16
C ASN A 5 85.98 16.05 57.53
N VAL A 6 86.35 14.79 57.82
CA VAL A 6 85.61 13.61 57.31
C VAL A 6 84.18 13.56 57.85
N ARG A 7 83.96 13.93 59.12
CA ARG A 7 82.61 14.01 59.70
C ARG A 7 81.77 15.12 59.07
N GLN A 8 82.38 16.26 58.74
CA GLN A 8 81.70 17.38 58.10
C GLN A 8 81.37 17.05 56.64
N GLU A 9 82.30 16.49 55.89
CA GLU A 9 82.09 15.99 54.51
C GLU A 9 81.01 14.90 54.48
N ALA A 10 81.05 13.95 55.40
CA ALA A 10 80.02 12.90 55.51
C ALA A 10 78.64 13.48 55.91
N ALA A 11 78.58 14.53 56.73
CA ALA A 11 77.32 15.21 57.05
C ALA A 11 76.76 15.99 55.86
N GLN A 12 77.61 16.71 55.12
CA GLN A 12 77.23 17.40 53.90
C GLN A 12 76.76 16.43 52.83
N LEU A 13 77.47 15.31 52.64
CA LEU A 13 77.09 14.25 51.70
C LEU A 13 75.75 13.63 52.10
N ARG A 14 75.54 13.27 53.37
CA ARG A 14 74.26 12.70 53.84
C ARG A 14 73.09 13.65 53.59
N ASN A 15 73.25 14.93 53.89
CA ASN A 15 72.21 15.93 53.66
C ASN A 15 71.96 16.14 52.17
N SER A 16 73.01 16.21 51.36
CA SER A 16 72.90 16.33 49.90
C SER A 16 72.17 15.11 49.31
N VAL A 17 72.57 13.90 49.67
CA VAL A 17 71.94 12.66 49.20
C VAL A 17 70.49 12.56 49.66
N ALA A 18 70.18 12.86 50.93
CA ALA A 18 68.82 12.84 51.45
C ALA A 18 67.91 13.84 50.72
N ASN A 19 68.40 15.06 50.48
CA ASN A 19 67.67 16.06 49.71
C ASN A 19 67.46 15.60 48.27
N THR A 20 68.51 15.13 47.58
CA THR A 20 68.40 14.64 46.20
C THR A 20 67.44 13.45 46.10
N MET A 21 67.48 12.49 47.03
CA MET A 21 66.56 11.36 47.07
C MET A 21 65.12 11.80 47.28
N SER A 22 64.87 12.72 48.22
CA SER A 22 63.55 13.29 48.48
C SER A 22 62.99 13.99 47.24
N TRP A 23 63.79 14.86 46.61
CA TRP A 23 63.42 15.55 45.37
C TRP A 23 63.13 14.58 44.22
N LYS A 24 63.97 13.56 44.02
CA LYS A 24 63.77 12.56 42.97
C LYS A 24 62.51 11.74 43.19
N LEU A 25 62.23 11.34 44.44
CA LEU A 25 60.99 10.64 44.79
C LEU A 25 59.76 11.51 44.51
N GLN A 26 59.81 12.79 44.87
CA GLN A 26 58.73 13.73 44.60
C GLN A 26 58.53 13.94 43.09
N ASP A 27 59.60 14.10 42.32
CA ASP A 27 59.57 14.23 40.85
C ASP A 27 58.95 12.98 40.19
N THR A 28 59.32 11.78 40.62
CA THR A 28 58.73 10.55 40.08
C THR A 28 57.26 10.40 40.47
N ASN A 29 56.89 10.75 41.70
CA ASN A 29 55.49 10.73 42.14
C ASN A 29 54.64 11.73 41.36
N GLN A 30 55.18 12.92 41.05
CA GLN A 30 54.48 13.89 40.22
C GLN A 30 54.24 13.36 38.80
N LYS A 31 55.28 12.80 38.16
CA LYS A 31 55.16 12.20 36.81
C LYS A 31 54.16 11.05 36.77
N LEU A 32 54.13 10.21 37.81
CA LEU A 32 53.16 9.13 37.95
C LEU A 32 51.74 9.67 38.13
N SER A 33 51.56 10.72 38.94
CA SER A 33 50.28 11.42 39.10
C SER A 33 49.78 12.04 37.79
N ASP A 34 50.67 12.66 37.03
CA ASP A 34 50.35 13.25 35.72
C ASP A 34 49.92 12.15 34.73
N ARG A 35 50.64 11.02 34.69
CA ARG A 35 50.29 9.87 33.85
C ARG A 35 48.96 9.24 34.23
N ILE A 36 48.67 9.07 35.52
CA ILE A 36 47.37 8.59 36.01
C ILE A 36 46.26 9.52 35.51
N SER A 37 46.47 10.83 35.60
CA SER A 37 45.47 11.83 35.17
C SER A 37 45.21 11.75 33.65
N GLU A 38 46.26 11.57 32.85
CA GLU A 38 46.16 11.41 31.40
C GLU A 38 45.41 10.12 31.02
N VAL A 39 45.78 8.98 31.62
CA VAL A 39 45.11 7.68 31.35
C VAL A 39 43.66 7.72 31.81
N ASP A 40 43.35 8.35 32.95
CA ASP A 40 41.98 8.50 33.45
C ASP A 40 41.13 9.38 32.53
N GLN A 41 41.71 10.45 31.97
CA GLN A 41 41.03 11.29 30.98
C GLN A 41 40.68 10.50 29.71
N TRP A 42 41.63 9.71 29.20
CA TRP A 42 41.38 8.86 28.03
C TRP A 42 40.39 7.75 28.32
N PHE A 43 40.45 7.13 29.51
CA PHE A 43 39.46 6.16 29.97
C PHE A 43 38.06 6.76 29.92
N ARG A 44 37.83 7.94 30.50
CA ARG A 44 36.52 8.61 30.48
C ARG A 44 36.05 8.95 29.06
N ASN A 45 36.95 9.40 28.19
CA ASN A 45 36.62 9.71 26.81
C ASN A 45 36.15 8.47 26.04
N LEU A 46 36.89 7.37 26.14
CA LEU A 46 36.56 6.11 25.45
C LEU A 46 35.34 5.42 26.06
N ASP A 47 35.15 5.51 27.38
CA ASP A 47 33.96 5.01 28.06
C ASP A 47 32.69 5.76 27.62
N ARG A 48 32.77 7.08 27.44
CA ARG A 48 31.66 7.85 26.84
C ARG A 48 31.38 7.38 25.40
N THR A 49 32.41 7.28 24.56
CA THR A 49 32.25 6.81 23.17
C THR A 49 31.68 5.39 23.12
N LEU A 50 32.06 4.50 24.04
CA LEU A 50 31.49 3.15 24.14
C LEU A 50 29.99 3.19 24.39
N ARG A 51 29.51 4.04 25.30
CA ARG A 51 28.07 4.21 25.55
C ARG A 51 27.34 4.71 24.30
N GLU A 52 27.93 5.66 23.58
CA GLU A 52 27.37 6.17 22.32
C GLU A 52 27.30 5.09 21.23
N VAL A 53 28.31 4.21 21.15
CA VAL A 53 28.31 3.04 20.26
C VAL A 53 27.22 2.06 20.65
N GLN A 54 27.07 1.73 21.95
CA GLN A 54 26.03 0.84 22.44
C GLN A 54 24.63 1.35 22.11
N ASP A 55 24.38 2.64 22.37
CA ASP A 55 23.14 3.32 21.99
C ASP A 55 22.89 3.28 20.48
N ALA A 56 23.94 3.42 19.66
CA ALA A 56 23.83 3.33 18.20
C ALA A 56 23.50 1.91 17.72
N VAL A 57 24.09 0.88 18.36
CA VAL A 57 23.75 -0.54 18.10
C VAL A 57 22.27 -0.79 18.36
N ASP A 58 21.75 -0.34 19.51
CA ASP A 58 20.34 -0.57 19.88
C ASP A 58 19.37 0.14 18.91
N ARG A 59 19.68 1.39 18.54
CA ARG A 59 18.88 2.15 17.55
C ARG A 59 18.87 1.47 16.18
N LEU A 60 20.03 1.08 15.67
CA LEU A 60 20.15 0.46 14.35
C LEU A 60 19.55 -0.95 14.33
N ALA A 61 19.70 -1.72 15.41
CA ALA A 61 19.07 -3.04 15.53
C ALA A 61 17.55 -2.93 15.50
N LYS A 62 16.99 -1.91 16.15
CA LYS A 62 15.54 -1.66 16.16
C LYS A 62 15.02 -1.32 14.77
N VAL A 63 15.64 -0.38 14.05
CA VAL A 63 15.17 -0.02 12.70
C VAL A 63 15.34 -1.17 11.72
N LYS A 64 16.43 -1.95 11.81
CA LYS A 64 16.62 -3.14 10.97
C LYS A 64 15.50 -4.16 11.18
N GLN A 65 15.13 -4.41 12.44
CA GLN A 65 13.99 -5.28 12.76
C GLN A 65 12.70 -4.76 12.12
N GLU A 66 12.50 -3.44 12.11
CA GLU A 66 11.32 -2.82 11.50
C GLU A 66 11.33 -2.89 9.96
N VAL A 67 12.50 -2.78 9.32
CA VAL A 67 12.68 -3.03 7.88
C VAL A 67 12.25 -4.46 7.53
N GLU A 68 12.71 -5.44 8.31
CA GLU A 68 12.36 -6.85 8.11
C GLU A 68 10.87 -7.12 8.34
N ARG A 69 10.28 -6.51 9.38
CA ARG A 69 8.82 -6.57 9.61
C ARG A 69 8.04 -5.98 8.45
N THR A 70 8.44 -4.82 7.95
CA THR A 70 7.80 -4.15 6.81
C THR A 70 7.89 -5.04 5.55
N LEU A 71 9.03 -5.67 5.32
CA LEU A 71 9.21 -6.61 4.21
C LEU A 71 8.26 -7.81 4.31
N VAL A 72 8.11 -8.41 5.49
CA VAL A 72 7.17 -9.52 5.72
C VAL A 72 5.71 -9.05 5.60
N ALA A 73 5.41 -7.86 6.09
CA ALA A 73 4.08 -7.24 6.00
C ALA A 73 3.61 -7.03 4.55
N ASN A 74 4.54 -6.79 3.63
CA ASN A 74 4.25 -6.59 2.20
C ASN A 74 3.90 -7.89 1.46
N LEU A 75 4.26 -9.07 1.99
CA LEU A 75 4.11 -10.34 1.30
C LEU A 75 2.64 -10.67 0.96
N PRO A 76 1.67 -10.61 1.90
CA PRO A 76 0.28 -10.93 1.58
C PRO A 76 -0.35 -9.97 0.57
N PHE A 77 0.08 -8.70 0.56
CA PHE A 77 -0.36 -7.71 -0.42
C PHE A 77 0.14 -8.05 -1.82
N HIS A 78 1.41 -8.43 -1.93
CA HIS A 78 2.01 -8.85 -3.20
C HIS A 78 1.34 -10.11 -3.77
N GLU A 79 1.08 -11.11 -2.92
CA GLU A 79 0.43 -12.35 -3.30
C GLU A 79 -1.01 -12.11 -3.76
N ALA A 80 -1.79 -11.33 -3.00
CA ALA A 80 -3.16 -10.97 -3.37
C ALA A 80 -3.22 -10.29 -4.75
N SER A 81 -2.32 -9.35 -5.03
CA SER A 81 -2.30 -8.62 -6.31
C SER A 81 -1.92 -9.52 -7.49
N LYS A 82 -1.03 -10.50 -7.27
CA LYS A 82 -0.74 -11.56 -8.28
C LYS A 82 -1.92 -12.50 -8.49
N GLU A 83 -2.59 -12.91 -7.43
CA GLU A 83 -3.80 -13.76 -7.51
C GLU A 83 -4.92 -13.05 -8.28
N VAL A 84 -5.11 -11.75 -8.07
CA VAL A 84 -6.06 -10.93 -8.82
C VAL A 84 -5.75 -10.95 -10.33
N LEU A 85 -4.49 -10.77 -10.74
CA LEU A 85 -4.11 -10.87 -12.17
C LEU A 85 -4.48 -12.25 -12.73
N ASN A 86 -4.08 -13.32 -12.04
CA ASN A 86 -4.35 -14.70 -12.47
C ASN A 86 -5.86 -15.00 -12.57
N LEU A 87 -6.70 -14.39 -11.74
CA LEU A 87 -8.15 -14.53 -11.84
C LEU A 87 -8.72 -13.76 -13.02
N ARG A 88 -8.23 -12.54 -13.29
CA ARG A 88 -8.68 -11.72 -14.42
C ARG A 88 -8.36 -12.36 -15.77
N ASP A 89 -7.27 -13.14 -15.85
CA ASP A 89 -6.91 -13.92 -17.04
C ASP A 89 -7.91 -15.06 -17.34
N ARG A 90 -8.83 -15.37 -16.42
CA ARG A 90 -9.90 -16.35 -16.63
C ARG A 90 -11.15 -15.76 -17.31
N ARG A 91 -11.18 -14.45 -17.57
CA ARG A 91 -12.24 -13.82 -18.37
C ARG A 91 -12.23 -14.37 -19.81
N ARG A 92 -13.36 -14.27 -20.51
CA ARG A 92 -13.55 -14.93 -21.81
C ARG A 92 -14.05 -13.95 -22.88
N GLY A 93 -13.69 -14.24 -24.12
CA GLY A 93 -14.17 -13.51 -25.29
C GLY A 93 -13.83 -12.02 -25.21
N VAL A 94 -14.82 -11.17 -25.48
CA VAL A 94 -14.67 -9.69 -25.49
C VAL A 94 -14.31 -9.09 -24.12
N ASP A 95 -14.49 -9.84 -23.03
CA ASP A 95 -14.17 -9.37 -21.68
C ASP A 95 -12.72 -9.64 -21.27
N LEU A 96 -11.97 -10.45 -22.03
CA LEU A 96 -10.54 -10.68 -21.81
C LEU A 96 -9.73 -9.55 -22.46
N VAL A 97 -9.56 -8.46 -21.72
CA VAL A 97 -8.85 -7.25 -22.18
C VAL A 97 -7.96 -6.69 -21.06
N GLU A 98 -6.83 -6.11 -21.44
CA GLU A 98 -6.00 -5.29 -20.56
C GLU A 98 -6.67 -3.94 -20.31
N ASP A 99 -7.64 -3.92 -19.39
CA ASP A 99 -8.36 -2.73 -18.98
C ASP A 99 -7.62 -1.94 -17.88
N GLU A 100 -8.20 -0.82 -17.44
CA GLU A 100 -7.65 0.03 -16.37
C GLU A 100 -7.31 -0.78 -15.10
N PRO A 101 -8.17 -1.67 -14.56
CA PRO A 101 -7.80 -2.48 -13.40
C PRO A 101 -6.63 -3.42 -13.66
N TYR A 102 -6.51 -4.01 -14.85
CA TYR A 102 -5.35 -4.85 -15.17
C TYR A 102 -4.04 -4.06 -15.05
N HIS A 103 -4.02 -2.83 -15.58
CA HIS A 103 -2.86 -1.94 -15.49
C HIS A 103 -2.57 -1.50 -14.06
N GLU A 104 -3.59 -1.14 -13.27
CA GLU A 104 -3.38 -0.72 -11.88
C GLU A 104 -2.88 -1.87 -10.99
N VAL A 105 -3.42 -3.09 -11.15
CA VAL A 105 -2.92 -4.26 -10.40
C VAL A 105 -1.48 -4.59 -10.82
N LYS A 106 -1.14 -4.49 -12.12
CA LYS A 106 0.22 -4.71 -12.61
C LYS A 106 1.21 -3.69 -12.05
N LYS A 107 0.84 -2.40 -12.02
CA LYS A 107 1.60 -1.34 -11.35
C LYS A 107 1.80 -1.66 -9.87
N GLU A 108 0.76 -2.12 -9.18
CA GLU A 108 0.83 -2.52 -7.76
C GLU A 108 1.85 -3.66 -7.53
N VAL A 109 1.82 -4.71 -8.36
CA VAL A 109 2.78 -5.82 -8.28
C VAL A 109 4.22 -5.34 -8.49
N HIS A 110 4.46 -4.51 -9.50
CA HIS A 110 5.79 -3.95 -9.77
C HIS A 110 6.28 -3.06 -8.63
N LEU A 111 5.43 -2.14 -8.14
CA LEU A 111 5.76 -1.23 -7.04
C LEU A 111 6.14 -2.00 -5.76
N ILE A 112 5.31 -2.98 -5.37
CA ILE A 112 5.59 -3.80 -4.18
C ILE A 112 6.89 -4.59 -4.36
N HIS A 113 7.18 -5.07 -5.57
CA HIS A 113 8.44 -5.75 -5.85
C HIS A 113 9.66 -4.82 -5.68
N GLU A 114 9.64 -3.62 -6.27
CA GLU A 114 10.72 -2.63 -6.18
C GLU A 114 10.97 -2.16 -4.74
N ILE A 115 9.88 -1.92 -3.99
CA ILE A 115 9.94 -1.58 -2.57
C ILE A 115 10.59 -2.71 -1.77
N ASN A 116 10.19 -3.96 -2.02
CA ASN A 116 10.75 -5.10 -1.31
C ASN A 116 12.23 -5.31 -1.62
N GLU A 117 12.69 -5.08 -2.85
CA GLU A 117 14.13 -5.08 -3.17
C GLU A 117 14.88 -3.98 -2.43
N SER A 118 14.30 -2.76 -2.39
CA SER A 118 14.89 -1.63 -1.66
C SER A 118 15.00 -1.91 -0.15
N LEU A 119 13.97 -2.49 0.46
CA LEU A 119 13.97 -2.90 1.87
C LEU A 119 14.99 -4.01 2.15
N ARG A 120 15.15 -4.98 1.24
CA ARG A 120 16.18 -6.03 1.36
C ARG A 120 17.59 -5.45 1.32
N GLU A 121 17.86 -4.51 0.42
CA GLU A 121 19.15 -3.84 0.34
C GLU A 121 19.44 -3.01 1.59
N ALA A 122 18.46 -2.21 2.04
CA ALA A 122 18.58 -1.46 3.30
C ALA A 122 18.87 -2.38 4.49
N GLY A 123 18.16 -3.52 4.60
CA GLY A 123 18.39 -4.50 5.65
C GLY A 123 19.79 -5.14 5.61
N ARG A 124 20.40 -5.31 4.41
CA ARG A 124 21.80 -5.75 4.25
C ARG A 124 22.77 -4.67 4.72
N HIS A 125 22.60 -3.43 4.30
CA HIS A 125 23.44 -2.32 4.75
C HIS A 125 23.36 -2.09 6.27
N ASP A 126 22.15 -2.15 6.84
CA ASP A 126 21.94 -2.04 8.28
C ASP A 126 22.66 -3.17 9.04
N TRP A 127 22.69 -4.38 8.48
CA TRP A 127 23.45 -5.49 9.05
C TRP A 127 24.96 -5.24 9.05
N ASP A 128 25.52 -4.76 7.93
CA ASP A 128 26.95 -4.49 7.82
C ASP A 128 27.39 -3.39 8.80
N HIS A 129 26.58 -2.33 8.93
CA HIS A 129 26.81 -1.28 9.91
C HIS A 129 26.71 -1.77 11.36
N LEU A 130 25.79 -2.71 11.66
CA LEU A 130 25.71 -3.34 12.98
C LEU A 130 26.95 -4.17 13.31
N VAL A 131 27.50 -4.88 12.32
CA VAL A 131 28.73 -5.66 12.49
C VAL A 131 29.91 -4.73 12.80
N ASP A 132 30.05 -3.63 12.05
CA ASP A 132 31.10 -2.63 12.30
C ASP A 132 30.98 -2.02 13.71
N LEU A 133 29.79 -1.56 14.10
CA LEU A 133 29.57 -1.02 15.46
C LEU A 133 29.90 -2.02 16.57
N LYS A 134 29.54 -3.30 16.40
CA LYS A 134 29.89 -4.35 17.38
C LYS A 134 31.39 -4.58 17.46
N ASN A 135 32.11 -4.53 16.33
CA ASN A 135 33.57 -4.62 16.32
C ASN A 135 34.20 -3.42 17.04
N GLN A 136 33.70 -2.19 16.82
CA GLN A 136 34.20 -1.00 17.54
C GLN A 136 33.92 -1.09 19.04
N ARG A 137 32.72 -1.55 19.44
CA ARG A 137 32.37 -1.80 20.83
C ARG A 137 33.37 -2.75 21.50
N ASP A 138 33.63 -3.90 20.88
CA ASP A 138 34.51 -4.93 21.46
C ASP A 138 35.96 -4.43 21.60
N GLN A 139 36.44 -3.63 20.64
CA GLN A 139 37.75 -2.98 20.72
C GLN A 139 37.84 -1.95 21.85
N LEU A 140 36.80 -1.13 22.04
CA LEU A 140 36.73 -0.15 23.13
C LEU A 140 36.63 -0.83 24.49
N GLU A 141 35.83 -1.90 24.62
CA GLU A 141 35.73 -2.67 25.87
C GLU A 141 37.06 -3.31 26.27
N ALA A 142 37.81 -3.86 25.31
CA ALA A 142 39.13 -4.41 25.57
C ALA A 142 40.11 -3.31 26.03
N ASP A 143 40.14 -2.18 25.32
CA ASP A 143 41.04 -1.07 25.65
C ASP A 143 40.73 -0.42 27.01
N LEU A 144 39.45 -0.34 27.38
CA LEU A 144 39.03 0.14 28.69
C LEU A 144 39.47 -0.80 29.83
N LYS A 145 39.40 -2.12 29.64
CA LYS A 145 39.91 -3.10 30.62
C LYS A 145 41.41 -2.94 30.84
N ASP A 146 42.17 -2.77 29.76
CA ASP A 146 43.62 -2.54 29.84
C ASP A 146 43.94 -1.24 30.58
N LYS A 147 43.21 -0.16 30.30
CA LYS A 147 43.35 1.13 30.98
C LYS A 147 42.93 1.07 32.45
N GLU A 148 41.88 0.32 32.79
CA GLU A 148 41.46 0.11 34.18
C GLU A 148 42.56 -0.60 34.99
N LEU A 149 43.16 -1.65 34.41
CA LEU A 149 44.27 -2.36 35.02
C LEU A 149 45.49 -1.44 35.19
N ALA A 150 45.85 -0.67 34.16
CA ALA A 150 46.94 0.29 34.23
C ALA A 150 46.73 1.32 35.34
N LEU A 151 45.54 1.94 35.41
CA LEU A 151 45.18 2.88 36.47
C LEU A 151 45.26 2.26 37.87
N LYS A 152 44.82 1.00 38.03
CA LYS A 152 44.90 0.28 39.30
C LYS A 152 46.34 0.05 39.73
N ILE A 153 47.20 -0.35 38.81
CA ILE A 153 48.64 -0.55 39.07
C ILE A 153 49.28 0.78 39.43
N ASP A 154 49.11 1.83 38.62
CA ASP A 154 49.77 3.12 38.80
C ASP A 154 49.31 3.83 40.08
N ARG A 155 48.02 3.78 40.41
CA ARG A 155 47.49 4.30 41.69
C ARG A 155 48.07 3.55 42.89
N PHE A 156 48.24 2.23 42.78
CA PHE A 156 48.90 1.45 43.82
C PHE A 156 50.37 1.85 43.96
N GLN A 157 51.11 2.00 42.85
CA GLN A 157 52.50 2.46 42.90
C GLN A 157 52.64 3.84 43.53
N LEU A 158 51.75 4.79 43.20
CA LEU A 158 51.74 6.13 43.77
C LEU A 158 51.45 6.13 45.29
N SER A 159 50.71 5.13 45.77
CA SER A 159 50.41 4.98 47.20
C SER A 159 51.57 4.44 48.04
N LEU A 160 52.60 3.86 47.40
CA LEU A 160 53.75 3.30 48.10
C LEU A 160 54.60 4.41 48.71
N ASN A 161 55.09 4.17 49.92
CA ASN A 161 56.02 5.06 50.60
C ASN A 161 57.27 4.29 51.07
N PRO A 162 58.43 4.96 51.23
CA PRO A 162 59.67 4.31 51.66
C PRO A 162 59.60 3.61 53.02
N SER A 163 58.62 3.97 53.85
CA SER A 163 58.41 3.39 55.19
C SER A 163 57.53 2.12 55.17
N ALA A 164 56.96 1.75 54.02
CA ALA A 164 56.04 0.63 53.86
C ALA A 164 56.76 -0.72 53.70
N THR A 165 57.57 -1.11 54.69
CA THR A 165 58.47 -2.29 54.65
C THR A 165 57.75 -3.63 54.42
N ASN A 166 56.45 -3.72 54.69
CA ASN A 166 55.64 -4.93 54.47
C ASN A 166 55.12 -5.06 53.03
N VAL A 167 55.30 -4.04 52.19
CA VAL A 167 54.75 -3.97 50.82
C VAL A 167 55.85 -3.76 49.78
N ILE A 168 56.88 -2.98 50.11
CA ILE A 168 58.05 -2.77 49.24
C ILE A 168 59.12 -3.84 49.50
N SER A 169 59.85 -4.25 48.46
CA SER A 169 60.94 -5.22 48.58
C SER A 169 62.10 -4.86 47.66
N LEU A 170 63.33 -5.19 48.07
CA LEU A 170 64.52 -4.99 47.25
C LEU A 170 64.53 -5.98 46.10
N LYS A 171 64.53 -5.48 44.86
CA LYS A 171 64.70 -6.30 43.64
C LYS A 171 66.16 -6.19 43.18
N PRO A 172 67.00 -7.23 43.34
CA PRO A 172 68.45 -7.09 43.10
C PRO A 172 68.81 -6.98 41.60
N TRP A 173 67.92 -7.44 40.71
CA TRP A 173 68.01 -7.24 39.26
C TRP A 173 66.63 -6.91 38.68
N PRO A 174 66.24 -5.63 38.62
CA PRO A 174 65.04 -5.21 37.90
C PRO A 174 65.31 -5.32 36.39
N LEU A 175 65.31 -6.53 35.83
CA LEU A 175 65.15 -6.73 34.40
C LEU A 175 63.67 -6.60 34.08
N ASP A 176 63.31 -5.49 33.45
CA ASP A 176 62.00 -5.29 32.84
C ASP A 176 62.15 -5.14 31.32
N ALA A 177 61.05 -5.35 30.61
CA ALA A 177 60.95 -5.21 29.16
C ALA A 177 61.39 -3.84 28.62
N CYS A 178 61.54 -2.82 29.50
CA CYS A 178 61.98 -1.48 29.16
C CYS A 178 63.41 -1.13 29.66
N SER A 179 64.09 -2.03 30.39
CA SER A 179 65.41 -1.77 30.99
C SER A 179 66.55 -1.62 29.97
N GLY A 180 66.31 -2.00 28.70
CA GLY A 180 67.25 -1.86 27.57
C GLY A 180 67.06 -0.61 26.71
N GLY A 181 66.13 0.29 27.06
CA GLY A 181 65.85 1.51 26.29
C GLY A 181 64.79 1.36 25.19
N GLU A 182 64.31 0.16 24.91
CA GLU A 182 63.24 -0.11 23.94
C GLU A 182 62.01 -0.65 24.66
N CYS A 183 61.10 0.23 25.10
CA CYS A 183 59.75 -0.22 25.43
C CYS A 183 59.02 -0.63 24.13
N PRO A 184 58.21 -1.69 24.14
CA PRO A 184 57.51 -2.17 22.95
C PRO A 184 56.48 -1.17 22.39
N VAL A 185 56.04 -0.18 23.18
CA VAL A 185 55.07 0.85 22.79
C VAL A 185 55.55 2.21 23.27
N SER A 186 55.63 3.19 22.36
CA SER A 186 55.97 4.59 22.70
C SER A 186 54.74 5.36 23.17
N ILE A 187 54.95 6.53 23.81
CA ILE A 187 53.84 7.40 24.23
C ILE A 187 53.04 7.92 23.03
N GLU A 188 53.72 8.23 21.92
CA GLU A 188 53.10 8.66 20.67
C GLU A 188 52.23 7.54 20.09
N THR A 189 52.73 6.30 20.06
CA THR A 189 51.96 5.14 19.58
C THR A 189 50.72 4.88 20.46
N TRP A 190 50.85 5.01 21.78
CA TRP A 190 49.72 4.87 22.70
C TRP A 190 48.65 5.94 22.45
N LEU A 191 49.06 7.20 22.33
CA LEU A 191 48.15 8.32 22.09
C LEU A 191 47.43 8.17 20.75
N GLN A 192 48.17 7.78 19.70
CA GLN A 192 47.59 7.52 18.39
C GLN A 192 46.55 6.39 18.45
N SER A 193 46.83 5.29 19.17
CA SER A 193 45.86 4.20 19.34
C SER A 193 44.57 4.67 20.03
N CYS A 194 44.66 5.53 21.04
CA CYS A 194 43.49 6.13 21.70
C CYS A 194 42.68 7.00 20.73
N LEU A 195 43.35 7.82 19.92
CA LEU A 195 42.73 8.68 18.92
C LEU A 195 42.04 7.87 17.82
N ASP A 196 42.72 6.86 17.27
CA ASP A 196 42.22 6.02 16.18
C ASP A 196 40.98 5.24 16.59
N LYS A 197 40.99 4.62 17.78
CA LYS A 197 39.83 3.89 18.32
C LYS A 197 38.62 4.81 18.51
N ARG A 198 38.84 6.02 19.05
CA ARG A 198 37.77 6.99 19.22
C ARG A 198 37.21 7.44 17.86
N SER A 199 38.09 7.82 16.93
CA SER A 199 37.69 8.30 15.61
C SER A 199 36.94 7.23 14.82
N ALA A 200 37.43 5.99 14.82
CA ALA A 200 36.78 4.87 14.14
C ALA A 200 35.38 4.59 14.70
N ALA A 201 35.22 4.64 16.03
CA ALA A 201 33.92 4.49 16.68
C ALA A 201 32.96 5.64 16.35
N GLU A 202 33.43 6.89 16.40
CA GLU A 202 32.64 8.08 16.01
C GLU A 202 32.19 8.01 14.55
N ASP A 203 33.07 7.59 13.63
CA ASP A 203 32.73 7.39 12.22
C ASP A 203 31.68 6.29 12.01
N ALA A 204 31.80 5.17 12.75
CA ALA A 204 30.81 4.09 12.72
C ALA A 204 29.44 4.57 13.23
N ILE A 205 29.40 5.36 14.31
CA ILE A 205 28.17 5.97 14.83
C ILE A 205 27.52 6.89 13.79
N ILE A 206 28.30 7.73 13.11
CA ILE A 206 27.78 8.63 12.07
C ILE A 206 27.15 7.85 10.93
N LYS A 207 27.82 6.79 10.44
CA LYS A 207 27.29 5.92 9.38
C LYS A 207 25.99 5.24 9.82
N ALA A 208 25.97 4.66 11.01
CA ALA A 208 24.78 3.99 11.56
C ALA A 208 23.60 4.96 11.77
N THR A 209 23.87 6.20 12.18
CA THR A 209 22.84 7.23 12.34
C THR A 209 22.21 7.61 11.01
N ARG A 210 23.03 7.75 9.95
CA ARG A 210 22.53 8.00 8.59
C ARG A 210 21.68 6.83 8.09
N ALA A 211 22.21 5.61 8.19
CA ALA A 211 21.49 4.39 7.81
C ALA A 211 20.15 4.27 8.55
N THR A 212 20.12 4.57 9.85
CA THR A 212 18.88 4.57 10.65
C THR A 212 17.84 5.54 10.09
N ASN A 213 18.24 6.77 9.77
CA ASN A 213 17.32 7.76 9.21
C ASN A 213 16.83 7.37 7.81
N ASP A 214 17.73 6.84 6.98
CA ASP A 214 17.41 6.40 5.62
C ASP A 214 16.43 5.23 5.64
N SER A 215 16.64 4.23 6.52
CA SER A 215 15.73 3.10 6.71
C SER A 215 14.36 3.54 7.22
N TRP A 216 14.27 4.46 8.19
CA TRP A 216 12.97 5.01 8.62
C TRP A 216 12.25 5.78 7.52
N ASN A 217 12.98 6.56 6.73
CA ASN A 217 12.42 7.28 5.59
C ASN A 217 11.91 6.31 4.52
N LEU A 218 12.65 5.24 4.24
CA LEU A 218 12.26 4.20 3.30
C LEU A 218 11.00 3.46 3.76
N ILE A 219 10.91 3.09 5.04
CA ILE A 219 9.70 2.46 5.63
C ILE A 219 8.49 3.39 5.46
N ARG A 220 8.63 4.68 5.82
CA ARG A 220 7.52 5.63 5.69
C ARG A 220 7.09 5.83 4.24
N LYS A 221 8.05 6.00 3.33
CA LYS A 221 7.78 6.19 1.91
C LYS A 221 7.10 4.95 1.31
N SER A 222 7.66 3.76 1.56
CA SER A 222 7.10 2.50 1.05
C SER A 222 5.67 2.27 1.52
N ASN A 223 5.37 2.53 2.79
CA ASN A 223 4.02 2.40 3.32
C ASN A 223 3.03 3.34 2.62
N ASN A 224 3.42 4.61 2.41
CA ASN A 224 2.58 5.57 1.70
C ASN A 224 2.36 5.19 0.24
N ASP A 225 3.44 4.80 -0.47
CA ASP A 225 3.40 4.45 -1.88
C ASP A 225 2.51 3.20 -2.10
N ILE A 226 2.65 2.17 -1.26
CA ILE A 226 1.80 0.98 -1.29
C ILE A 226 0.34 1.34 -1.00
N HIS A 227 0.09 2.15 0.04
CA HIS A 227 -1.27 2.56 0.39
C HIS A 227 -1.97 3.26 -0.78
N HIS A 228 -1.33 4.28 -1.36
CA HIS A 228 -1.91 5.04 -2.46
C HIS A 228 -2.14 4.18 -3.72
N GLN A 229 -1.18 3.32 -4.07
CA GLN A 229 -1.37 2.44 -5.22
C GLN A 229 -2.49 1.41 -4.98
N ARG A 230 -2.66 0.94 -3.75
CA ARG A 230 -3.75 0.04 -3.37
C ARG A 230 -5.11 0.71 -3.43
N GLU A 231 -5.22 1.96 -2.99
CA GLU A 231 -6.46 2.75 -3.13
C GLU A 231 -6.84 2.94 -4.61
N ALA A 232 -5.86 3.30 -5.46
CA ALA A 232 -6.06 3.45 -6.90
C ALA A 232 -6.54 2.14 -7.54
N THR A 233 -5.88 1.03 -7.20
CA THR A 233 -6.23 -0.31 -7.70
C THR A 233 -7.63 -0.73 -7.25
N GLN A 234 -7.96 -0.51 -5.98
CA GLN A 234 -9.27 -0.82 -5.42
C GLN A 234 -10.38 0.02 -6.07
N PHE A 235 -10.13 1.31 -6.32
CA PHE A 235 -11.04 2.17 -7.05
C PHE A 235 -11.30 1.65 -8.47
N ALA A 236 -10.24 1.31 -9.21
CA ALA A 236 -10.35 0.76 -10.57
C ALA A 236 -11.17 -0.54 -10.59
N LEU A 237 -10.90 -1.47 -9.67
CA LEU A 237 -11.66 -2.73 -9.54
C LEU A 237 -13.15 -2.47 -9.22
N ARG A 238 -13.46 -1.55 -8.29
CA ARG A 238 -14.85 -1.20 -7.94
C ARG A 238 -15.58 -0.57 -9.12
N LYS A 239 -14.91 0.32 -9.84
CA LYS A 239 -15.43 0.95 -11.06
C LYS A 239 -15.75 -0.11 -12.13
N ARG A 240 -14.81 -1.02 -12.41
CA ARG A 240 -15.01 -2.09 -13.40
C ARG A 240 -16.14 -3.04 -13.04
N ARG A 241 -16.26 -3.41 -11.76
CA ARG A 241 -17.40 -4.19 -11.26
C ARG A 241 -18.72 -3.47 -11.52
N HIS A 242 -18.78 -2.17 -11.26
CA HIS A 242 -19.98 -1.37 -11.47
C HIS A 242 -20.36 -1.27 -12.96
N GLU A 243 -19.40 -1.01 -13.84
CA GLU A 243 -19.62 -1.00 -15.30
C GLU A 243 -20.13 -2.36 -15.81
N THR A 244 -19.55 -3.46 -15.30
CA THR A 244 -19.96 -4.83 -15.67
C THR A 244 -21.38 -5.12 -15.19
N LEU A 245 -21.74 -4.65 -13.99
CA LEU A 245 -23.09 -4.77 -13.44
C LEU A 245 -24.12 -4.02 -14.31
N GLN A 246 -23.81 -2.78 -14.70
CA GLN A 246 -24.68 -1.99 -15.58
C GLN A 246 -24.88 -2.67 -16.94
N ALA A 247 -23.80 -3.16 -17.55
CA ALA A 247 -23.88 -3.87 -18.82
C ALA A 247 -24.74 -5.15 -18.72
N ARG A 248 -24.60 -5.90 -17.62
CA ARG A 248 -25.46 -7.06 -17.33
C ARG A 248 -26.94 -6.64 -17.23
N ASP A 249 -27.25 -5.56 -16.53
CA ASP A 249 -28.63 -5.12 -16.32
C ASP A 249 -29.31 -4.68 -17.61
N VAL A 250 -28.57 -3.99 -18.49
CA VAL A 250 -29.04 -3.64 -19.83
C VAL A 250 -29.33 -4.90 -20.66
N LEU A 251 -28.42 -5.88 -20.67
CA LEU A 251 -28.63 -7.15 -21.39
C LEU A 251 -29.81 -7.95 -20.82
N ALA A 252 -29.98 -7.95 -19.49
CA ALA A 252 -31.09 -8.61 -18.83
C ALA A 252 -32.44 -7.98 -19.19
N ALA A 253 -32.50 -6.65 -19.32
CA ALA A 253 -33.68 -5.94 -19.80
C ALA A 253 -33.97 -6.24 -21.28
N GLN A 254 -32.94 -6.15 -22.14
CA GLN A 254 -33.06 -6.49 -23.57
C GLN A 254 -33.56 -7.93 -23.78
N ARG A 255 -33.10 -8.89 -22.96
CA ARG A 255 -33.58 -10.27 -22.99
C ARG A 255 -35.08 -10.36 -22.73
N ILE A 256 -35.64 -9.56 -21.82
CA ILE A 256 -37.08 -9.53 -21.54
C ILE A 256 -37.82 -8.95 -22.75
N ASP A 257 -37.38 -7.80 -23.25
CA ASP A 257 -38.00 -7.14 -24.40
C ASP A 257 -38.04 -8.04 -25.66
N LEU A 258 -36.96 -8.80 -25.90
CA LEU A 258 -36.88 -9.75 -27.02
C LEU A 258 -37.80 -10.95 -26.83
N LYS A 259 -37.97 -11.45 -25.60
CA LYS A 259 -38.93 -12.53 -25.31
C LYS A 259 -40.36 -12.06 -25.52
N ASP A 260 -40.70 -10.87 -25.04
CA ASP A 260 -42.02 -10.27 -25.25
C ASP A 260 -42.29 -10.03 -26.75
N GLU A 261 -41.28 -9.61 -27.52
CA GLU A 261 -41.39 -9.42 -28.96
C GLU A 261 -41.57 -10.75 -29.71
N ILE A 262 -40.86 -11.81 -29.32
CA ILE A 262 -41.07 -13.16 -29.85
C ILE A 262 -42.51 -13.61 -29.61
N GLU A 263 -43.03 -13.45 -28.39
CA GLU A 263 -44.43 -13.79 -28.08
C GLU A 263 -45.45 -12.95 -28.88
N ARG A 264 -45.13 -11.69 -29.19
CA ARG A 264 -45.97 -10.85 -30.07
C ARG A 264 -45.92 -11.35 -31.52
N LEU A 265 -44.74 -11.65 -32.05
CA LEU A 265 -44.55 -12.15 -33.42
C LEU A 265 -45.18 -13.53 -33.62
N GLU A 266 -45.10 -14.42 -32.63
CA GLU A 266 -45.75 -15.73 -32.65
C GLU A 266 -47.28 -15.60 -32.68
N ARG A 267 -47.85 -14.68 -31.88
CA ARG A 267 -49.29 -14.38 -31.93
C ARG A 267 -49.72 -13.80 -33.28
N GLU A 268 -48.94 -12.88 -33.84
CA GLU A 268 -49.23 -12.29 -35.15
C GLU A 268 -49.15 -13.34 -36.26
N MET A 269 -48.16 -14.25 -36.19
CA MET A 269 -48.04 -15.39 -37.10
C MET A 269 -49.30 -16.28 -37.04
N MET A 270 -49.78 -16.63 -35.84
CA MET A 270 -51.01 -17.41 -35.67
C MET A 270 -52.24 -16.68 -36.22
N ASN A 271 -52.35 -15.37 -35.98
CA ASN A 271 -53.47 -14.55 -36.47
C ASN A 271 -53.49 -14.50 -38.01
N ILE A 272 -52.34 -14.28 -38.67
CA ILE A 272 -52.25 -14.29 -40.13
C ILE A 272 -52.56 -15.69 -40.69
N GLU A 273 -52.06 -16.75 -40.07
CA GLU A 273 -52.37 -18.13 -40.49
C GLU A 273 -53.87 -18.44 -40.38
N GLN A 274 -54.53 -17.97 -39.31
CA GLN A 274 -55.98 -18.07 -39.16
C GLN A 274 -56.73 -17.29 -40.25
N GLN A 275 -56.37 -16.04 -40.53
CA GLN A 275 -57.00 -15.24 -41.59
C GLN A 275 -56.82 -15.85 -42.99
N VAL A 276 -55.66 -16.48 -43.24
CA VAL A 276 -55.41 -17.23 -44.48
C VAL A 276 -56.31 -18.46 -44.58
N ASP A 277 -56.60 -19.16 -43.48
CA ASP A 277 -57.54 -20.28 -43.50
C ASP A 277 -59.00 -19.81 -43.64
N GLU A 278 -59.41 -18.76 -42.93
CA GLU A 278 -60.77 -18.18 -43.04
C GLU A 278 -61.06 -17.70 -44.48
N SER A 279 -60.10 -17.02 -45.11
CA SER A 279 -60.24 -16.58 -46.52
C SER A 279 -60.35 -17.74 -47.52
N ARG A 280 -60.01 -18.98 -47.14
CA ARG A 280 -60.21 -20.17 -47.99
C ARG A 280 -61.69 -20.41 -48.26
N GLY A 281 -62.57 -20.10 -47.30
CA GLY A 281 -64.02 -20.16 -47.46
C GLY A 281 -64.51 -19.19 -48.54
N ASN A 282 -64.05 -17.94 -48.47
CA ASN A 282 -64.38 -16.90 -49.45
C ASN A 282 -63.92 -17.30 -50.87
N LEU A 283 -62.72 -17.85 -51.00
CA LEU A 283 -62.19 -18.34 -52.27
C LEU A 283 -63.03 -19.49 -52.85
N LYS A 284 -63.40 -20.47 -52.03
CA LYS A 284 -64.30 -21.58 -52.45
C LYS A 284 -65.65 -21.06 -52.91
N LEU A 285 -66.21 -20.07 -52.21
CA LEU A 285 -67.50 -19.47 -52.54
C LEU A 285 -67.45 -18.76 -53.90
N ALA A 286 -66.45 -17.92 -54.13
CA ALA A 286 -66.24 -17.24 -55.41
C ALA A 286 -66.09 -18.25 -56.57
N HIS A 287 -65.23 -19.27 -56.42
CA HIS A 287 -65.07 -20.32 -57.43
C HIS A 287 -66.37 -21.09 -57.70
N THR A 288 -67.10 -21.47 -56.66
CA THR A 288 -68.35 -22.23 -56.81
C THR A 288 -69.43 -21.40 -57.51
N ARG A 289 -69.55 -20.11 -57.15
CA ARG A 289 -70.48 -19.17 -57.82
C ARG A 289 -70.14 -19.01 -59.30
N MET A 290 -68.85 -18.85 -59.63
CA MET A 290 -68.40 -18.74 -61.02
C MET A 290 -68.66 -20.03 -61.82
N GLU A 291 -68.35 -21.20 -61.25
CA GLU A 291 -68.54 -22.50 -61.89
C GLU A 291 -70.03 -22.78 -62.17
N ASN A 292 -70.90 -22.56 -61.18
CA ASN A 292 -72.34 -22.73 -61.35
C ASN A 292 -72.90 -21.83 -62.47
N ARG A 293 -72.39 -20.60 -62.62
CA ARG A 293 -72.82 -19.67 -63.67
C ARG A 293 -72.38 -20.08 -65.08
N LYS A 294 -71.39 -20.96 -65.23
CA LYS A 294 -71.00 -21.54 -66.54
C LYS A 294 -72.02 -22.54 -67.09
N SER A 295 -72.87 -23.10 -66.23
CA SER A 295 -73.91 -24.07 -66.61
C SER A 295 -75.15 -23.43 -67.25
N ARG A 296 -75.18 -22.10 -67.42
CA ARG A 296 -76.28 -21.38 -68.08
C ARG A 296 -76.31 -21.74 -69.58
N ALA A 297 -77.49 -22.06 -70.10
CA ALA A 297 -77.64 -22.55 -71.47
C ALA A 297 -77.80 -21.41 -72.50
N ARG A 298 -77.16 -21.57 -73.66
CA ARG A 298 -77.37 -20.76 -74.87
C ARG A 298 -77.26 -19.25 -74.60
N MET A 299 -78.33 -18.49 -74.83
CA MET A 299 -78.38 -17.03 -74.74
C MET A 299 -78.25 -16.49 -73.31
N GLU A 300 -78.42 -17.34 -72.28
CA GLU A 300 -78.28 -16.94 -70.88
C GLU A 300 -76.81 -16.98 -70.39
N LEU A 301 -75.88 -17.53 -71.19
CA LEU A 301 -74.45 -17.49 -70.92
C LEU A 301 -73.87 -16.14 -71.36
N VAL A 302 -74.15 -15.11 -70.57
CA VAL A 302 -73.75 -13.73 -70.83
C VAL A 302 -72.76 -13.26 -69.77
N ARG A 303 -71.80 -12.42 -70.20
CA ARG A 303 -70.93 -11.63 -69.34
C ARG A 303 -71.69 -10.40 -68.85
N ASP A 304 -72.50 -10.61 -67.83
CA ASP A 304 -73.33 -9.60 -67.18
C ASP A 304 -72.63 -8.95 -65.97
N PHE A 305 -73.23 -7.91 -65.38
CA PHE A 305 -72.64 -7.21 -64.24
C PHE A 305 -72.23 -8.13 -63.07
N PRO A 306 -73.02 -9.15 -62.66
CA PRO A 306 -72.58 -10.11 -61.65
C PRO A 306 -71.37 -10.97 -62.05
N ALA A 307 -71.17 -11.27 -63.34
CA ALA A 307 -70.01 -12.02 -63.79
C ALA A 307 -68.72 -11.18 -63.63
N VAL A 308 -68.77 -9.89 -64.00
CA VAL A 308 -67.65 -8.96 -63.79
C VAL A 308 -67.36 -8.76 -62.30
N GLY A 309 -68.41 -8.60 -61.48
CA GLY A 309 -68.24 -8.48 -60.01
C GLY A 309 -67.61 -9.72 -59.36
N LEU A 310 -67.95 -10.94 -59.82
CA LEU A 310 -67.33 -12.18 -59.34
C LEU A 310 -65.87 -12.34 -59.78
N GLU A 311 -65.52 -11.88 -61.00
CA GLU A 311 -64.13 -11.81 -61.46
C GLU A 311 -63.30 -10.87 -60.58
N GLU A 312 -63.84 -9.71 -60.23
CA GLU A 312 -63.21 -8.75 -59.31
C GLU A 312 -63.11 -9.30 -57.88
N GLU A 313 -64.16 -9.92 -57.34
CA GLU A 313 -64.16 -10.58 -56.02
C GLU A 313 -63.06 -11.66 -55.96
N LEU A 314 -62.99 -12.53 -56.97
CA LEU A 314 -61.95 -13.56 -57.04
C LEU A 314 -60.55 -12.93 -57.08
N ARG A 315 -60.34 -11.92 -57.93
CA ARG A 315 -59.06 -11.20 -58.03
C ARG A 315 -58.65 -10.62 -56.67
N HIS A 316 -59.57 -9.90 -56.01
CA HIS A 316 -59.31 -9.31 -54.70
C HIS A 316 -58.98 -10.36 -53.62
N VAL A 317 -59.70 -11.50 -53.59
CA VAL A 317 -59.43 -12.58 -52.62
C VAL A 317 -58.07 -13.21 -52.88
N VAL A 318 -57.69 -13.43 -54.15
CA VAL A 318 -56.36 -13.98 -54.51
C VAL A 318 -55.25 -13.00 -54.12
N GLU A 319 -55.35 -11.73 -54.53
CA GLU A 319 -54.35 -10.69 -54.18
C GLU A 319 -54.20 -10.53 -52.66
N SER A 320 -55.32 -10.51 -51.92
CA SER A 320 -55.29 -10.42 -50.46
C SER A 320 -54.60 -11.63 -49.82
N ARG A 321 -54.81 -12.84 -50.36
CA ARG A 321 -54.13 -14.06 -49.90
C ARG A 321 -52.65 -14.05 -50.21
N GLU A 322 -52.25 -13.58 -51.38
CA GLU A 322 -50.84 -13.42 -51.75
C GLU A 322 -50.14 -12.41 -50.84
N TYR A 323 -50.81 -11.29 -50.55
CA TYR A 323 -50.32 -10.30 -49.60
C TYR A 323 -50.16 -10.86 -48.17
N MET A 324 -51.18 -11.58 -47.66
CA MET A 324 -51.08 -12.26 -46.36
C MET A 324 -49.97 -13.30 -46.33
N ALA A 325 -49.79 -14.07 -47.41
CA ALA A 325 -48.71 -15.04 -47.52
C ALA A 325 -47.32 -14.37 -47.54
N GLN A 326 -47.19 -13.20 -48.17
CA GLN A 326 -45.97 -12.41 -48.11
C GLN A 326 -45.71 -11.90 -46.68
N LYS A 327 -46.72 -11.34 -46.02
CA LYS A 327 -46.59 -10.89 -44.62
C LYS A 327 -46.25 -12.02 -43.67
N LEU A 328 -46.79 -13.21 -43.87
CA LEU A 328 -46.42 -14.40 -43.10
C LEU A 328 -44.93 -14.75 -43.28
N ARG A 329 -44.39 -14.66 -44.50
CA ARG A 329 -42.95 -14.83 -44.75
C ARG A 329 -42.13 -13.76 -44.05
N ASP A 330 -42.56 -12.51 -44.11
CA ASP A 330 -41.88 -11.38 -43.46
C ASP A 330 -41.82 -11.58 -41.93
N VAL A 331 -42.95 -11.93 -41.29
CA VAL A 331 -43.02 -12.22 -39.85
C VAL A 331 -42.13 -13.41 -39.47
N LYS A 332 -42.16 -14.51 -40.23
CA LYS A 332 -41.28 -15.67 -39.99
C LYS A 332 -39.80 -15.30 -40.08
N ASN A 333 -39.43 -14.47 -41.05
CA ASN A 333 -38.05 -14.00 -41.20
C ASN A 333 -37.62 -13.11 -40.02
N ILE A 334 -38.50 -12.21 -39.56
CA ILE A 334 -38.22 -11.35 -38.40
C ILE A 334 -38.13 -12.20 -37.13
N LEU A 335 -39.05 -13.13 -36.91
CA LEU A 335 -39.05 -14.04 -35.76
C LEU A 335 -37.74 -14.81 -35.66
N ASN A 336 -37.27 -15.42 -36.76
CA ASN A 336 -36.00 -16.13 -36.79
C ASN A 336 -34.81 -15.22 -36.44
N ARG A 337 -34.80 -13.98 -36.93
CA ARG A 337 -33.75 -12.99 -36.61
C ARG A 337 -33.80 -12.57 -35.14
N THR A 338 -34.99 -12.33 -34.59
CA THR A 338 -35.18 -11.97 -33.18
C THR A 338 -34.77 -13.12 -32.26
N GLN A 339 -35.07 -14.37 -32.63
CA GLN A 339 -34.63 -15.56 -31.89
C GLN A 339 -33.11 -15.73 -31.92
N GLN A 340 -32.47 -15.51 -33.08
CA GLN A 340 -31.01 -15.51 -33.17
C GLN A 340 -30.40 -14.41 -32.28
N HIS A 341 -30.96 -13.21 -32.32
CA HIS A 341 -30.49 -12.10 -31.49
C HIS A 341 -30.68 -12.37 -29.98
N LEU A 342 -31.79 -13.01 -29.59
CA LEU A 342 -32.00 -13.46 -28.21
C LEU A 342 -30.90 -14.42 -27.77
N HIS A 343 -30.52 -15.37 -28.63
CA HIS A 343 -29.43 -16.31 -28.32
C HIS A 343 -28.10 -15.58 -28.09
N GLU A 344 -27.74 -14.62 -28.96
CA GLU A 344 -26.55 -13.79 -28.80
C GLU A 344 -26.58 -13.00 -27.47
N VAL A 345 -27.72 -12.38 -27.13
CA VAL A 345 -27.89 -11.65 -25.87
C VAL A 345 -27.78 -12.57 -24.65
N GLU A 346 -28.30 -13.79 -24.71
CA GLU A 346 -28.19 -14.77 -23.62
C GLU A 346 -26.73 -15.25 -23.42
N GLU A 347 -25.98 -15.46 -24.49
CA GLU A 347 -24.54 -15.77 -24.40
C GLU A 347 -23.73 -14.59 -23.83
N ASP A 348 -24.04 -13.36 -24.26
CA ASP A 348 -23.46 -12.13 -23.74
C ASP A 348 -23.73 -11.96 -22.25
N LEU A 349 -24.98 -12.20 -21.82
CA LEU A 349 -25.37 -12.13 -20.42
C LEU A 349 -24.60 -13.13 -19.56
N GLN A 350 -24.49 -14.38 -20.01
CA GLN A 350 -23.72 -15.41 -19.30
C GLN A 350 -22.24 -15.03 -19.16
N ARG A 351 -21.65 -14.42 -20.20
CA ARG A 351 -20.28 -13.89 -20.12
C ARG A 351 -20.17 -12.76 -19.09
N LYS A 352 -21.10 -11.81 -19.07
CA LYS A 352 -21.11 -10.72 -18.07
C LYS A 352 -21.29 -11.23 -16.65
N GLU A 353 -22.11 -12.25 -16.43
CA GLU A 353 -22.27 -12.89 -15.11
C GLU A 353 -20.97 -13.54 -14.63
N GLN A 354 -20.26 -14.27 -15.51
CA GLN A 354 -18.95 -14.84 -15.21
C GLN A 354 -17.92 -13.76 -14.89
N SER A 355 -17.84 -12.71 -15.71
CA SER A 355 -16.96 -11.56 -15.48
C SER A 355 -17.27 -10.89 -14.15
N LEU A 356 -18.55 -10.67 -13.81
CA LEU A 356 -18.96 -10.05 -12.56
C LEU A 356 -18.56 -10.89 -11.33
N ALA A 357 -18.66 -12.22 -11.42
CA ALA A 357 -18.22 -13.13 -10.36
C ALA A 357 -16.70 -13.06 -10.15
N ILE A 358 -15.93 -12.97 -11.25
CA ILE A 358 -14.47 -12.76 -11.20
C ILE A 358 -14.15 -11.41 -10.55
N GLU A 359 -14.78 -10.31 -10.97
CA GLU A 359 -14.54 -8.97 -10.41
C GLU A 359 -14.88 -8.90 -8.91
N THR A 360 -15.94 -9.58 -8.48
CA THR A 360 -16.33 -9.66 -7.06
C THR A 360 -15.28 -10.40 -6.24
N THR A 361 -14.83 -11.56 -6.74
CA THR A 361 -13.76 -12.34 -6.09
C THR A 361 -12.45 -11.58 -6.05
N CYS A 362 -12.11 -10.83 -7.11
CA CYS A 362 -10.90 -10.01 -7.16
C CYS A 362 -10.90 -8.92 -6.08
N LEU A 363 -12.03 -8.25 -5.85
CA LEU A 363 -12.17 -7.27 -4.78
C LEU A 363 -12.02 -7.89 -3.39
N GLU A 364 -12.61 -9.07 -3.17
CA GLU A 364 -12.51 -9.79 -1.89
C GLU A 364 -11.07 -10.22 -1.60
N LEU A 365 -10.36 -10.77 -2.59
CA LEU A 365 -8.95 -11.16 -2.45
C LEU A 365 -8.05 -9.96 -2.25
N HIS A 366 -8.29 -8.86 -2.97
CA HIS A 366 -7.54 -7.62 -2.78
C HIS A 366 -7.74 -7.06 -1.37
N GLU A 367 -8.95 -7.10 -0.81
CA GLU A 367 -9.22 -6.61 0.56
C GLU A 367 -8.76 -7.55 1.68
N ARG A 368 -8.53 -8.84 1.40
CA ARG A 368 -8.20 -9.87 2.41
C ARG A 368 -7.00 -9.50 3.29
N PRO A 369 -5.85 -9.04 2.77
CA PRO A 369 -4.70 -8.66 3.60
C PRO A 369 -5.01 -7.52 4.58
N SER A 370 -5.89 -6.58 4.22
CA SER A 370 -6.26 -5.48 5.12
C SER A 370 -7.18 -5.91 6.27
N LYS A 371 -7.81 -7.09 6.17
CA LYS A 371 -8.75 -7.64 7.16
C LYS A 371 -8.13 -8.70 8.07
N SER A 372 -6.87 -9.07 7.85
CA SER A 372 -6.19 -10.09 8.64
C SER A 372 -5.90 -9.58 10.06
N PRO A 373 -6.34 -10.29 11.13
CA PRO A 373 -6.09 -9.88 12.51
C PRO A 373 -4.59 -9.75 12.83
N TYR A 374 -3.76 -10.57 12.19
CA TYR A 374 -2.30 -10.62 12.35
C TYR A 374 -1.56 -9.43 11.71
N GLN A 375 -2.27 -8.53 11.01
CA GLN A 375 -1.70 -7.38 10.31
C GLN A 375 -2.02 -6.03 10.98
N THR A 376 -2.76 -6.03 12.10
CA THR A 376 -3.11 -4.79 12.84
C THR A 376 -1.92 -4.10 13.51
N ASP A 377 -0.78 -4.78 13.64
CA ASP A 377 0.46 -4.22 14.20
C ASP A 377 1.33 -3.47 13.15
N ILE A 378 0.89 -3.40 11.88
CA ILE A 378 1.60 -2.67 10.83
C ILE A 378 1.21 -1.18 10.89
N ALA A 379 2.21 -0.31 11.04
CA ALA A 379 2.02 1.11 11.38
C ALA A 379 1.07 1.91 10.46
N TRP A 380 0.89 1.52 9.19
CA TRP A 380 -0.04 2.19 8.26
C TRP A 380 -1.41 1.51 8.13
N LEU A 381 -1.55 0.28 8.63
CA LEU A 381 -2.84 -0.39 8.79
C LEU A 381 -3.50 -0.07 10.14
N ALA A 382 -2.72 0.43 11.10
CA ALA A 382 -3.24 0.95 12.35
C ALA A 382 -4.16 2.15 12.07
N PRO A 383 -5.40 2.18 12.59
CA PRO A 383 -6.24 3.37 12.48
C PRO A 383 -5.49 4.54 13.10
N MET A 384 -5.30 5.61 12.34
CA MET A 384 -4.71 6.87 12.80
C MET A 384 -5.52 7.37 14.00
N ASN A 385 -5.07 7.04 15.21
CA ASN A 385 -5.67 7.58 16.41
C ASN A 385 -5.22 9.02 16.53
N THR A 386 -6.06 9.95 16.04
CA THR A 386 -5.95 11.38 16.25
C THR A 386 -6.03 11.68 17.75
N THR A 387 -4.90 11.61 18.43
CA THR A 387 -4.74 12.22 19.75
C THR A 387 -3.68 13.29 19.65
N ILE A 388 -4.12 14.48 19.25
CA ILE A 388 -3.75 15.79 19.82
C ILE A 388 -4.76 16.75 19.18
N THR A 389 -5.81 17.11 19.92
CA THR A 389 -6.31 18.49 20.10
C THR A 389 -7.53 18.46 21.03
N SER A 390 -7.52 19.39 21.98
CA SER A 390 -8.63 19.83 22.84
C SER A 390 -8.84 19.12 24.18
N GLN A 391 -7.89 19.34 25.08
CA GLN A 391 -8.25 19.73 26.43
C GLN A 391 -8.73 21.18 26.41
N TYR A 392 -10.03 21.44 26.24
CA TYR A 392 -10.67 22.66 26.77
C TYR A 392 -12.17 22.39 27.03
N THR A 393 -12.47 22.31 28.34
CA THR A 393 -13.70 22.72 29.02
C THR A 393 -15.03 22.07 28.63
N ASN A 394 -15.37 21.01 29.36
CA ASN A 394 -16.73 20.80 29.87
C ASN A 394 -16.95 21.73 31.06
N GLN A 395 -17.76 22.78 30.90
CA GLN A 395 -18.53 23.35 32.00
C GLN A 395 -20.00 23.30 31.62
N SER A 396 -20.69 22.39 32.29
CA SER A 396 -22.13 22.28 32.37
C SER A 396 -22.76 23.51 33.02
N ILE A 397 -23.73 24.12 32.35
CA ILE A 397 -24.85 24.82 33.00
C ILE A 397 -26.14 24.24 32.42
N ASN A 398 -27.00 23.80 33.33
CA ASN A 398 -28.29 23.17 33.08
C ASN A 398 -29.40 24.17 33.48
N ARG A 399 -30.60 24.00 32.90
CA ARG A 399 -31.90 24.71 33.13
C ARG A 399 -32.09 26.00 32.31
N GLY A 400 -33.23 26.26 31.64
CA GLY A 400 -34.52 25.58 31.62
C GLY A 400 -35.48 26.19 30.57
N THR A 401 -36.63 25.51 30.46
CA THR A 401 -37.82 25.65 29.60
C THR A 401 -38.50 27.03 29.45
N ASN A 402 -39.33 27.10 28.38
CA ASN A 402 -40.41 28.05 28.02
C ASN A 402 -39.99 29.16 27.02
N GLN A 403 -40.73 29.56 25.99
CA GLN A 403 -42.15 29.38 25.64
C GLN A 403 -42.37 29.75 24.16
N ARG A 404 -43.42 29.17 23.55
CA ARG A 404 -44.04 29.57 22.27
C ARG A 404 -44.34 31.08 22.23
N ILE A 405 -44.11 31.73 21.08
CA ILE A 405 -44.91 32.88 20.63
C ILE A 405 -45.20 32.73 19.14
N VAL A 406 -46.47 32.45 18.85
CA VAL A 406 -47.16 32.72 17.59
C VAL A 406 -48.09 33.88 17.91
N ASP A 407 -48.04 34.96 17.12
CA ASP A 407 -49.17 35.79 16.65
C ASP A 407 -48.58 37.05 16.00
N ARG A 408 -48.71 37.31 14.68
CA ARG A 408 -49.90 37.64 13.87
C ARG A 408 -50.48 39.02 14.23
N HIS A 409 -50.37 39.99 13.31
CA HIS A 409 -51.24 41.15 13.00
C HIS A 409 -50.69 41.69 11.65
N VAL A 410 -51.25 41.40 10.46
CA VAL A 410 -52.51 41.87 9.82
C VAL A 410 -52.56 43.39 9.61
N THR A 411 -52.41 43.80 8.34
CA THR A 411 -53.23 44.78 7.57
C THR A 411 -52.74 44.77 6.11
N GLU A 412 -53.53 44.25 5.16
CA GLU A 412 -54.33 45.01 4.17
C GLU A 412 -53.44 45.78 3.16
N CYS A 413 -53.47 45.55 1.84
CA CYS A 413 -54.64 45.65 0.95
C CYS A 413 -54.56 44.71 -0.27
N LEU A 414 -55.75 44.36 -0.76
CA LEU A 414 -56.08 43.51 -1.93
C LEU A 414 -56.31 44.40 -3.20
N PRO A 415 -56.67 43.85 -4.39
CA PRO A 415 -56.04 44.13 -5.68
C PRO A 415 -56.99 44.77 -6.72
N LEU A 416 -56.49 45.03 -7.93
CA LEU A 416 -57.31 45.27 -9.14
C LEU A 416 -56.56 44.83 -10.40
N ASN A 417 -57.18 43.90 -11.15
CA ASN A 417 -57.42 43.84 -12.61
C ASN A 417 -56.30 44.26 -13.58
N CYS A 418 -56.05 43.65 -14.75
CA CYS A 418 -56.91 42.95 -15.71
C CYS A 418 -55.98 42.31 -16.78
N GLN A 419 -56.24 41.07 -17.21
CA GLN A 419 -56.68 40.67 -18.56
C GLN A 419 -55.66 40.61 -19.74
N ASN A 420 -55.76 39.48 -20.45
CA ASN A 420 -55.52 39.20 -21.88
C ASN A 420 -54.11 38.80 -22.36
N ASP A 421 -53.83 37.48 -22.32
CA ASP A 421 -53.74 36.51 -23.44
C ASP A 421 -53.33 36.93 -24.88
N PRO A 422 -52.88 35.98 -25.74
CA PRO A 422 -51.57 35.99 -26.40
C PRO A 422 -51.64 36.15 -27.93
N GLU A 423 -50.50 36.41 -28.59
CA GLU A 423 -50.41 36.11 -30.03
C GLU A 423 -48.98 35.84 -30.55
N TYR A 424 -48.95 34.92 -31.52
CA TYR A 424 -47.89 34.42 -32.38
C TYR A 424 -47.07 35.50 -33.09
N GLN A 425 -45.79 35.20 -33.42
CA GLN A 425 -45.32 35.18 -34.81
C GLN A 425 -43.91 34.57 -34.98
N LEU A 426 -43.84 33.65 -35.95
CA LEU A 426 -42.66 33.20 -36.70
C LEU A 426 -42.05 34.33 -37.54
N VAL A 427 -40.77 34.18 -37.92
CA VAL A 427 -39.98 34.67 -39.10
C VAL A 427 -38.52 34.76 -38.57
N ASP A 428 -37.45 34.20 -39.14
CA ASP A 428 -37.10 33.57 -40.43
C ASP A 428 -36.06 32.46 -40.17
#